data_AF-A0A4Q3G8T2-F1
#
_entry.id   AF-A0A4Q3G8T2-F1
#
_cell.length_a   1.000
_cell.length_b   1.000
_cell.length_c   1.000
_cell.angle_alpha   90.00
_cell.angle_beta   90.00
_cell.angle_gamma   90.00
#
_symmetry.space_group_name_H-M   'P 1'
#
loop_
_entity.id
_entity.type
_entity.pdbx_description
1 polymer ?
#
loop_
_entity_poly.entity_id
_entity_poly.type
_entity_poly.pdbx_seq_one_letter_code
_entity_poly.pdbx_strand_id
1 'polypeptide(L)'
;MIRVDVLKEVGLYSDAYKAAEDYELLRRIGARYKLANVPEVLVQYRISTGGQTHRLIKRQHFERIMIQLRYFEVTNWRAWAGLIRSTAVALAPTRMLKTIFLNRPKKPIAQEAS
;
A
#
# COMPACT_ATOMS: atom_id res chain seq x y z
N MET A 1 9.91 7.79 7.80
CA MET A 1 10.18 9.17 7.31
C MET A 1 11.10 9.09 6.11
N ILE A 2 11.05 10.08 5.21
CA ILE A 2 11.82 10.12 3.96
C ILE A 2 12.73 11.36 4.00
N ARG A 3 14.01 11.22 3.64
CA ARG A 3 14.93 12.38 3.55
C ARG A 3 14.59 13.22 2.32
N VAL A 4 14.76 14.54 2.41
CA VAL A 4 14.48 15.46 1.29
C VAL A 4 15.30 15.13 0.04
N ASP A 5 16.57 14.74 0.18
CA ASP A 5 17.42 14.44 -0.97
C ASP A 5 16.93 13.23 -1.78
N VAL A 6 16.28 12.27 -1.12
CA VAL A 6 15.62 11.15 -1.81
C VAL A 6 14.53 11.66 -2.72
N LEU A 7 13.69 12.60 -2.27
CA LEU A 7 12.61 13.19 -3.06
C LEU A 7 13.14 14.05 -4.22
N LYS A 8 14.25 14.76 -4.01
CA LYS A 8 14.92 15.51 -5.08
C LYS A 8 15.42 14.58 -6.20
N GLU A 9 15.87 13.38 -5.85
CA GLU A 9 16.39 12.43 -6.84
C GLU A 9 15.27 11.64 -7.53
N VAL A 10 14.31 11.09 -6.77
CA VAL A 10 13.28 10.23 -7.35
C VAL A 10 12.12 11.02 -7.96
N GLY A 11 11.93 12.28 -7.56
CA GLY A 11 10.79 13.12 -7.89
C GLY A 11 9.63 13.02 -6.88
N LEU A 12 8.66 13.94 -6.99
CA LEU A 12 7.47 14.00 -6.13
C LEU A 12 6.36 13.03 -6.59
N TYR A 13 5.15 13.19 -6.06
CA TYR A 13 3.98 12.39 -6.44
C TYR A 13 3.66 12.49 -7.93
N SER A 14 3.03 11.42 -8.45
CA SER A 14 2.64 11.30 -9.85
C SER A 14 1.12 11.37 -10.00
N ASP A 15 0.64 12.29 -10.84
CA ASP A 15 -0.79 12.43 -11.16
C ASP A 15 -1.38 11.24 -11.93
N ALA A 16 -0.54 10.31 -12.40
CA ALA A 16 -0.95 9.14 -13.16
C ALA A 16 -1.75 8.13 -12.33
N TYR A 17 -1.57 8.12 -11.00
CA TYR A 17 -2.16 7.11 -10.09
C TYR A 17 -2.82 7.75 -8.86
N LYS A 18 -3.84 8.59 -9.07
CA LYS A 18 -4.49 9.40 -8.02
C LYS A 18 -5.00 8.63 -6.79
N ALA A 19 -5.29 7.34 -6.91
CA ALA A 19 -5.75 6.51 -5.81
C ALA A 19 -4.62 5.67 -5.16
N ALA A 20 -3.43 5.66 -5.75
CA ALA A 20 -2.26 4.89 -5.30
C ALA A 20 -0.93 5.66 -5.44
N GLU A 21 -0.96 6.98 -5.25
CA GLU A 21 0.19 7.88 -5.44
C GLU A 21 1.34 7.55 -4.48
N ASP A 22 0.99 7.22 -3.23
CA ASP A 22 1.91 6.82 -2.17
C ASP A 22 2.63 5.50 -2.51
N TYR A 23 1.89 4.52 -3.02
CA TYR A 23 2.43 3.24 -3.45
C TYR A 23 3.41 3.39 -4.62
N GLU A 24 3.08 4.24 -5.59
CA GLU A 24 3.96 4.53 -6.73
C GLU A 24 5.25 5.21 -6.30
N LEU A 25 5.16 6.25 -5.45
CA LEU A 25 6.32 6.95 -4.93
C LEU A 25 7.23 6.00 -4.14
N LEU A 26 6.67 5.19 -3.25
CA LEU A 26 7.44 4.21 -2.47
C LEU A 26 8.07 3.14 -3.36
N ARG A 27 7.44 2.76 -4.47
CA ARG A 27 8.03 1.83 -5.45
C ARG A 27 9.26 2.42 -6.13
N ARG A 28 9.20 3.69 -6.54
CA ARG A 28 10.37 4.41 -7.10
C ARG A 28 11.50 4.55 -6.09
N ILE A 29 11.18 4.91 -4.85
CA ILE A 29 12.17 5.00 -3.76
C ILE A 29 12.80 3.63 -3.51
N GLY A 30 11.99 2.58 -3.35
CA GLY A 30 12.46 1.23 -3.06
C GLY A 30 13.30 0.59 -4.17
N ALA A 31 13.23 1.10 -5.40
CA ALA A 31 14.10 0.67 -6.49
C ALA A 31 15.54 1.19 -6.36
N ARG A 32 15.76 2.29 -5.62
CA ARG A 32 17.07 2.93 -5.46
C ARG A 32 17.61 2.89 -4.04
N TYR A 33 16.72 2.77 -3.06
CA TYR A 33 17.01 2.89 -1.64
C TYR A 33 16.45 1.73 -0.83
N LYS A 34 17.16 1.35 0.23
CA LYS A 34 16.69 0.33 1.18
C LYS A 34 15.55 0.89 2.02
N LEU A 35 14.39 0.23 1.96
CA LEU A 35 13.24 0.52 2.83
C LEU A 35 13.33 -0.32 4.10
N ALA A 36 12.96 0.29 5.24
CA ALA A 36 12.89 -0.38 6.53
C ALA A 36 11.58 -0.04 7.24
N ASN A 37 10.98 -1.05 7.89
CA ASN A 37 9.80 -0.88 8.72
C ASN A 37 10.23 -0.89 10.18
N VAL A 38 9.78 0.12 10.94
CA VAL A 38 9.95 0.13 12.40
C VAL A 38 8.87 -0.79 13.00
N PRO A 39 9.21 -1.76 13.86
CA PRO A 39 8.27 -2.75 14.38
C PRO A 39 7.36 -2.21 15.50
N GLU A 40 6.95 -0.94 15.42
CA GLU A 40 6.19 -0.22 16.45
C GLU A 40 4.93 0.41 15.85
N VAL A 41 3.90 0.62 16.69
CA VAL A 41 2.65 1.27 16.25
C VAL A 41 2.83 2.79 16.36
N LEU A 42 3.27 3.41 15.26
CA LEU A 42 3.56 4.85 15.20
C LEU A 42 2.42 5.70 14.61
N VAL A 43 1.38 5.07 14.05
CA VAL A 43 0.28 5.77 13.38
C VAL A 43 -1.06 5.18 13.81
N GLN A 44 -1.96 6.04 14.30
CA GLN A 44 -3.36 5.73 14.49
C GLN A 44 -4.18 6.49 13.44
N TYR A 45 -4.99 5.77 12.66
CA TYR A 45 -5.82 6.37 11.62
C TYR A 45 -7.28 5.94 11.79
N ARG A 46 -8.19 6.83 11.38
CA ARG A 46 -9.63 6.59 11.41
C ARG A 46 -10.09 6.08 10.06
N ILE A 47 -10.81 4.96 10.06
CA ILE A 47 -11.52 4.46 8.87
C ILE A 47 -12.98 4.93 9.00
N SER A 48 -13.44 5.74 8.05
CA SER A 48 -14.85 6.09 7.92
C SER A 48 -15.47 5.31 6.76
N THR A 49 -16.69 4.81 6.95
CA THR A 49 -17.46 4.13 5.89
C THR A 49 -17.88 5.08 4.77
N GLY A 50 -17.88 6.40 5.02
CA GLY A 50 -18.23 7.42 4.03
C GLY A 50 -17.05 8.04 3.26
N GLY A 51 -15.81 7.90 3.75
CA GLY A 51 -14.65 8.61 3.18
C GLY A 51 -14.04 7.95 1.94
N GLN A 52 -14.23 6.64 1.77
CA GLN A 52 -13.69 5.87 0.64
C GLN A 52 -14.84 5.13 -0.03
N THR A 53 -15.40 5.71 -1.09
CA THR A 53 -16.46 5.04 -1.86
C THR A 53 -15.92 3.73 -2.47
N HIS A 54 -16.78 2.73 -2.65
CA HIS A 54 -16.43 1.47 -3.33
C HIS A 54 -15.69 1.68 -4.67
N ARG A 55 -16.00 2.76 -5.39
CA ARG A 55 -15.32 3.14 -6.64
C ARG A 55 -13.85 3.53 -6.43
N LEU A 56 -13.53 4.27 -5.37
CA LEU A 56 -12.16 4.70 -5.04
C LEU A 56 -11.30 3.52 -4.60
N ILE A 57 -11.84 2.62 -3.77
CA ILE A 57 -11.14 1.40 -3.34
C ILE A 57 -10.81 0.52 -4.54
N LYS A 58 -11.79 0.29 -5.45
CA LYS A 58 -11.54 -0.47 -6.69
C LYS A 58 -10.46 0.20 -7.55
N ARG A 59 -10.50 1.52 -7.66
CA ARG A 59 -9.50 2.30 -8.41
C ARG A 59 -8.11 2.15 -7.80
N GLN A 60 -7.97 2.27 -6.48
CA GLN A 60 -6.71 2.06 -5.77
C GLN A 60 -6.13 0.66 -6.03
N HIS A 61 -6.97 -0.39 -5.98
CA HIS A 61 -6.53 -1.75 -6.29
C HIS A 61 -6.07 -1.90 -7.74
N PHE A 62 -6.82 -1.33 -8.69
CA PHE A 62 -6.46 -1.37 -10.10
C PHE A 62 -5.15 -0.62 -10.38
N GLU A 63 -5.03 0.62 -9.89
CA GLU A 63 -3.81 1.43 -10.06
C GLU A 63 -2.59 0.75 -9.43
N ARG A 64 -2.75 0.10 -8.27
CA ARG A 64 -1.69 -0.72 -7.68
C ARG A 64 -1.21 -1.85 -8.60
N ILE A 65 -2.11 -2.56 -9.27
CA ILE A 65 -1.74 -3.62 -10.23
C ILE A 65 -0.99 -3.00 -11.42
N MET A 66 -1.47 -1.87 -11.93
CA MET A 66 -0.80 -1.14 -13.02
C MET A 66 0.62 -0.71 -12.64
N ILE A 67 0.83 -0.23 -11.41
CA ILE A 67 2.16 0.14 -10.90
C ILE A 67 3.06 -1.10 -10.80
N GLN A 68 2.54 -2.22 -10.30
CA GLN A 68 3.31 -3.48 -10.23
C GLN A 68 3.76 -3.97 -11.60
N LEU A 69 2.88 -3.84 -12.61
CA LEU A 69 3.21 -4.18 -14.00
C LEU A 69 4.21 -3.19 -14.62
N ARG A 70 4.05 -1.88 -14.36
CA ARG A 70 4.96 -0.85 -14.88
C ARG A 70 6.40 -1.03 -14.37
N TYR A 71 6.54 -1.34 -13.09
CA TYR A 71 7.84 -1.57 -12.45
C TYR A 71 8.11 -3.06 -12.24
N PHE A 72 7.68 -3.92 -13.16
CA PHE A 72 7.79 -5.37 -12.98
C PHE A 72 9.22 -5.85 -13.20
N GLU A 73 9.76 -6.59 -12.23
CA GLU A 73 11.08 -7.21 -12.30
C GLU A 73 10.90 -8.71 -12.55
N VAL A 74 11.06 -9.14 -13.80
CA VAL A 74 10.80 -10.53 -14.24
C VAL A 74 11.65 -11.55 -13.48
N THR A 75 12.87 -11.16 -13.10
CA THR A 75 13.84 -12.00 -12.38
C THR A 75 13.49 -12.22 -10.90
N ASN A 76 12.56 -11.42 -10.35
CA ASN A 76 12.25 -11.44 -8.93
C ASN A 76 10.96 -12.22 -8.67
N TRP A 77 11.05 -13.42 -8.08
CA TRP A 77 9.87 -14.24 -7.76
C TRP A 77 8.87 -13.52 -6.84
N ARG A 78 9.34 -12.59 -5.99
CA ARG A 78 8.48 -11.82 -5.09
C ARG A 78 7.59 -10.83 -5.87
N ALA A 79 8.05 -10.36 -7.02
CA ALA A 79 7.24 -9.53 -7.92
C ALA A 79 6.06 -10.33 -8.47
N TRP A 80 6.30 -11.58 -8.90
CA TRP A 80 5.25 -12.51 -9.32
C TRP A 80 4.25 -12.81 -8.19
N ALA A 81 4.74 -13.17 -7.01
CA ALA A 81 3.87 -13.45 -5.86
C ALA A 81 3.05 -12.22 -5.44
N GLY A 82 3.65 -11.03 -5.50
CA GLY A 82 2.97 -9.75 -5.21
C GLY A 82 1.87 -9.43 -6.21
N LEU A 83 2.12 -9.67 -7.51
CA LEU A 83 1.15 -9.48 -8.59
C LEU A 83 -0.02 -10.45 -8.41
N ILE A 84 0.23 -11.75 -8.31
CA ILE A 84 -0.80 -12.79 -8.13
C ILE A 84 -1.69 -12.47 -6.92
N ARG A 85 -1.09 -12.11 -5.78
CA ARG A 85 -1.84 -11.73 -4.58
C ARG A 85 -2.74 -10.52 -4.83
N SER A 86 -2.23 -9.50 -5.52
CA SER A 86 -2.96 -8.26 -5.77
C SER A 86 -4.15 -8.51 -6.71
N THR A 87 -3.94 -9.32 -7.76
CA THR A 87 -5.00 -9.73 -8.68
C THR A 87 -6.04 -10.62 -8.00
N ALA A 88 -5.62 -11.58 -7.17
CA ALA A 88 -6.53 -12.45 -6.41
C ALA A 88 -7.43 -11.64 -5.46
N VAL A 89 -6.90 -10.63 -4.78
CA VAL A 89 -7.69 -9.73 -3.92
C VAL A 89 -8.68 -8.88 -4.73
N ALA A 90 -8.30 -8.43 -5.92
CA ALA A 90 -9.18 -7.65 -6.79
C ALA A 90 -10.36 -8.49 -7.33
N LEU A 91 -10.14 -9.79 -7.57
CA LEU A 91 -11.15 -10.75 -8.03
C LEU A 91 -11.99 -11.33 -6.89
N ALA A 92 -11.49 -11.32 -5.64
CA ALA A 92 -12.18 -11.88 -4.50
C ALA A 92 -13.53 -11.17 -4.24
N PRO A 93 -14.62 -11.91 -3.99
CA PRO A 93 -15.91 -11.33 -3.65
C PRO A 93 -15.79 -10.43 -2.41
N THR A 94 -16.45 -9.27 -2.42
CA THR A 94 -16.42 -8.28 -1.33
C THR A 94 -16.86 -8.84 0.04
N ARG A 95 -17.57 -9.98 0.05
CA ARG A 95 -17.96 -10.72 1.26
C ARG A 95 -16.75 -11.29 2.02
N MET A 96 -15.77 -11.85 1.31
CA MET A 96 -14.56 -12.42 1.93
C MET A 96 -13.62 -11.35 2.49
N LEU A 97 -13.52 -10.21 1.80
CA LEU A 97 -12.66 -9.11 2.22
C LEU A 97 -13.10 -8.52 3.56
N LYS A 98 -14.40 -8.42 3.82
CA LYS A 98 -14.91 -7.98 5.13
C LYS A 98 -14.45 -8.93 6.25
N THR A 99 -14.55 -10.24 6.05
CA THR A 99 -14.14 -11.22 7.06
C THR A 99 -12.63 -11.16 7.35
N ILE A 100 -11.80 -10.95 6.34
CA ILE A 100 -10.33 -10.88 6.51
C ILE A 100 -9.88 -9.56 7.16
N PHE A 101 -10.51 -8.44 6.82
CA PHE A 101 -10.09 -7.12 7.32
C PHE A 101 -10.74 -6.73 8.65
N LEU A 102 -11.99 -7.13 8.93
CA LEU A 102 -12.62 -6.86 10.22
C LEU A 102 -12.12 -7.77 11.35
N ASN A 103 -11.61 -8.96 11.03
CA ASN A 103 -11.22 -9.95 12.04
C ASN A 103 -9.72 -9.97 12.34
N ARG A 104 -9.01 -8.87 12.04
CA ARG A 104 -7.61 -8.71 12.47
C ARG A 104 -7.63 -8.47 13.99
N PRO A 105 -7.00 -9.34 14.81
CA PRO A 105 -6.91 -9.07 16.25
C PRO A 105 -6.23 -7.72 16.42
N LYS A 106 -6.92 -6.79 17.11
CA LYS A 106 -6.30 -5.54 17.54
C LYS A 106 -5.11 -5.95 18.41
N LYS A 107 -3.88 -5.61 18.01
CA LYS A 107 -2.75 -5.72 18.94
C LYS A 107 -3.11 -4.91 20.19
N PRO A 108 -2.95 -5.46 21.39
CA PRO A 108 -3.24 -4.73 22.62
C PRO A 108 -2.45 -3.42 22.56
N ILE A 109 -3.16 -2.31 22.70
CA ILE A 109 -2.55 -1.00 22.88
C ILE A 109 -1.90 -1.08 24.25
N ALA A 110 -0.56 -1.12 24.31
CA ALA A 110 0.14 -0.92 25.57
C ALA A 110 -0.24 0.48 26.06
N GLN A 111 -1.10 0.54 27.07
CA GLN A 111 -1.45 1.75 27.80
C GLN A 111 -0.32 2.05 28.78
N GLU A 112 0.79 2.62 28.29
CA GLU A 112 1.82 3.27 29.09
C GLU A 112 2.29 4.48 28.24
N ALA A 113 2.31 5.73 28.69
CA ALA A 113 2.44 6.27 30.03
C ALA A 113 1.68 7.59 30.18
N SER A 114 1.29 7.86 31.43
CA SER A 114 0.85 9.15 32.01
C SER A 114 1.85 10.27 31.81
#